data_AF-A0A939AVV2-F1
#
_entry.id   AF-A0A939AVV2-F1
#
_cell.length_a   1.000
_cell.length_b   1.000
_cell.length_c   1.000
_cell.angle_alpha   90.00
_cell.angle_beta   90.00
_cell.angle_gamma   90.00
#
_symmetry.space_group_name_H-M   'P 1'
#
loop_
_entity.id
_entity.type
_entity.pdbx_description
1 polymer ?
#
loop_
_entity_poly.entity_id
_entity_poly.type
_entity_poly.pdbx_seq_one_letter_code
_entity_poly.pdbx_strand_id
1 'polypeptide(L)'
;MASLLEKIQTLVAADLNRLVDRALQSNEPAVFQHHIRELQRLQEQVADQLVSARAEITQLRRRSDEMLALVVKQDQEVDQLLRSGLHEDALAAQDRLNQNRLASARLVEQVERLEAQYARMIEAKAQLDARVVALEKSEPEVEGLVGLARAKELTAAAIKSLDDLEGSGDPDVARLVGSVRSRLAEAEAQIHALEQRGLARGETPEVLKRKELESQLEARKARLGL
;
A
#
# COMPACT_ATOMS: atom_id res chain seq x y z
N MET A 1 -5.21 -2.27 -0.81
CA MET A 1 -3.79 -2.50 -0.46
C MET A 1 -3.05 -1.19 -0.20
N ALA A 2 -3.10 -0.18 -1.09
CA ALA A 2 -2.46 1.13 -0.86
C ALA A 2 -2.86 1.77 0.49
N SER A 3 -4.16 1.83 0.78
CA SER A 3 -4.68 2.37 2.04
C SER A 3 -4.24 1.61 3.30
N LEU A 4 -3.98 0.29 3.21
CA LEU A 4 -3.50 -0.48 4.35
C LEU A 4 -2.01 -0.21 4.60
N LEU A 5 -1.20 -0.18 3.54
CA LEU A 5 0.22 0.18 3.64
C LEU A 5 0.41 1.60 4.18
N GLU A 6 -0.38 2.55 3.72
CA GLU A 6 -0.39 3.93 4.25
C GLU A 6 -0.76 3.97 5.74
N LYS A 7 -1.75 3.17 6.15
CA LYS A 7 -2.15 3.07 7.56
C LYS A 7 -1.04 2.45 8.42
N ILE A 8 -0.36 1.40 7.93
CA ILE A 8 0.81 0.81 8.60
C ILE A 8 1.91 1.86 8.72
N GLN A 9 2.25 2.56 7.64
CA GLN A 9 3.27 3.61 7.66
C GLN A 9 2.94 4.70 8.66
N THR A 10 1.69 5.15 8.70
CA THR A 10 1.23 6.19 9.64
C THR A 10 1.39 5.74 11.10
N LEU A 11 1.02 4.51 11.41
CA LEU A 11 1.05 4.01 12.78
C LEU A 11 2.45 3.55 13.21
N VAL A 12 3.26 3.01 12.29
CA VAL A 12 4.68 2.71 12.52
C VAL A 12 5.48 3.98 12.73
N ALA A 13 5.18 5.05 11.97
CA ALA A 13 5.86 6.34 12.07
C ALA A 13 5.45 7.15 13.32
N ALA A 14 4.40 6.76 14.04
CA ALA A 14 4.01 7.41 15.29
C ALA A 14 5.12 7.20 16.34
N ASP A 15 5.81 8.27 16.74
CA ASP A 15 6.95 8.20 17.67
C ASP A 15 6.54 7.69 19.07
N LEU A 16 7.42 6.89 19.68
CA LEU A 16 7.20 6.31 21.01
C LEU A 16 7.02 7.44 22.04
N ASN A 17 7.88 8.47 21.98
CA ASN A 17 7.80 9.61 22.90
C ASN A 17 6.46 10.33 22.79
N ARG A 18 5.93 10.52 21.57
CA ARG A 18 4.61 11.14 21.38
C ARG A 18 3.45 10.30 21.91
N LEU A 19 3.60 8.98 22.00
CA LEU A 19 2.61 8.09 22.60
C LEU A 19 2.69 8.15 24.12
N VAL A 20 3.90 8.16 24.67
CA VAL A 20 4.16 8.34 26.10
C VAL A 20 3.66 9.71 26.56
N ASP A 21 4.00 10.79 25.85
CA ASP A 21 3.54 12.15 26.12
C ASP A 21 2.02 12.24 26.14
N ARG A 22 1.34 11.58 25.18
CA ARG A 22 -0.13 11.53 25.16
C ARG A 22 -0.71 10.78 26.35
N ALA A 23 -0.13 9.63 26.71
CA ALA A 23 -0.57 8.86 27.88
C ALA A 23 -0.34 9.62 29.20
N LEU A 24 0.75 10.39 29.29
CA LEU A 24 1.04 11.28 30.42
C LEU A 24 0.08 12.47 30.46
N GLN A 25 -0.20 13.12 29.32
CA GLN A 25 -1.14 14.24 29.22
C GLN A 25 -2.57 13.84 29.57
N SER A 26 -3.01 12.65 29.14
CA SER A 26 -4.34 12.12 29.48
C SER A 26 -4.37 11.45 30.86
N ASN A 27 -3.21 11.25 31.49
CA ASN A 27 -3.03 10.50 32.73
C ASN A 27 -3.64 9.08 32.68
N GLU A 28 -3.67 8.49 31.48
CA GLU A 28 -4.35 7.23 31.18
C GLU A 28 -3.41 6.26 30.46
N PRO A 29 -2.90 5.21 31.13
CA PRO A 29 -2.07 4.19 30.48
C PRO A 29 -2.85 3.42 29.40
N ALA A 30 -4.19 3.44 29.48
CA ALA A 30 -5.09 2.83 28.51
C ALA A 30 -4.91 3.36 27.08
N VAL A 31 -4.46 4.62 26.90
CA VAL A 31 -4.20 5.20 25.56
C VAL A 31 -3.05 4.47 24.86
N PHE A 32 -1.99 4.16 25.60
CA PHE A 32 -0.84 3.41 25.11
C PHE A 32 -1.23 1.96 24.74
N GLN A 33 -1.97 1.30 25.64
CA GLN A 33 -2.51 -0.05 25.44
C GLN A 33 -3.49 -0.15 24.28
N HIS A 34 -4.30 0.89 24.06
CA HIS A 34 -5.19 0.95 22.91
C HIS A 34 -4.39 0.95 21.61
N HIS A 35 -3.32 1.74 21.53
CA HIS A 35 -2.48 1.81 20.35
C HIS A 35 -1.77 0.48 20.05
N ILE A 36 -1.26 -0.22 21.06
CA ILE A 36 -0.70 -1.58 20.89
C ILE A 36 -1.76 -2.51 20.28
N ARG A 37 -2.99 -2.49 20.80
CA ARG A 37 -4.10 -3.32 20.28
C ARG A 37 -4.49 -2.96 18.84
N GLU A 38 -4.44 -1.69 18.47
CA GLU A 38 -4.67 -1.27 17.08
C GLU A 38 -3.61 -1.84 16.13
N LEU A 39 -2.33 -1.78 16.53
CA LEU A 39 -1.24 -2.34 15.74
C LEU A 39 -1.35 -3.87 15.64
N GLN A 40 -1.68 -4.57 16.72
CA GLN A 40 -1.91 -6.02 16.73
C GLN A 40 -3.05 -6.43 15.79
N ARG A 41 -4.18 -5.71 15.81
CA ARG A 41 -5.28 -5.95 14.85
C ARG A 41 -4.85 -5.75 13.40
N LEU A 42 -3.98 -4.78 13.14
CA LEU A 42 -3.43 -4.57 11.80
C LEU A 42 -2.45 -5.68 11.41
N GLN A 43 -1.68 -6.24 12.34
CA GLN A 43 -0.82 -7.39 12.06
C GLN A 43 -1.65 -8.59 11.58
N GLU A 44 -2.77 -8.89 12.24
CA GLU A 44 -3.69 -9.95 11.85
C GLU A 44 -4.26 -9.68 10.44
N GLN A 45 -4.76 -8.47 10.21
CA GLN A 45 -5.30 -8.08 8.89
C GLN A 45 -4.27 -8.20 7.76
N VAL A 46 -3.02 -7.79 8.01
CA VAL A 46 -1.94 -7.91 7.03
C VAL A 46 -1.57 -9.36 6.80
N ALA A 47 -1.53 -10.18 7.86
CA ALA A 47 -1.25 -11.62 7.74
C ALA A 47 -2.30 -12.32 6.86
N ASP A 48 -3.59 -12.05 7.10
CA ASP A 48 -4.68 -12.62 6.31
C ASP A 48 -4.60 -12.17 4.84
N GLN A 49 -4.37 -10.87 4.60
CA GLN A 49 -4.21 -10.36 3.24
C GLN A 49 -3.00 -10.95 2.52
N LEU A 50 -1.89 -11.19 3.21
CA LEU A 50 -0.71 -11.86 2.63
C LEU A 50 -1.04 -13.31 2.24
N VAL A 51 -1.84 -14.03 3.02
CA VAL A 51 -2.27 -15.40 2.66
C VAL A 51 -3.12 -15.37 1.38
N SER A 52 -4.13 -14.50 1.32
CA SER A 52 -4.98 -14.35 0.13
C SER A 52 -4.18 -13.90 -1.09
N ALA A 53 -3.33 -12.88 -0.96
CA ALA A 53 -2.52 -12.36 -2.05
C ALA A 53 -1.56 -13.42 -2.60
N ARG A 54 -0.97 -14.26 -1.74
CA ARG A 54 -0.09 -15.35 -2.18
C ARG A 54 -0.84 -16.39 -3.02
N ALA A 55 -2.08 -16.72 -2.63
CA ALA A 55 -2.91 -17.65 -3.39
C ALA A 55 -3.27 -17.07 -4.77
N GLU A 56 -3.69 -15.80 -4.83
CA GLU A 56 -3.99 -15.11 -6.08
C GLU A 56 -2.79 -15.01 -7.01
N ILE A 57 -1.62 -14.63 -6.49
CA ILE A 57 -0.36 -14.59 -7.26
C ILE A 57 -0.02 -15.97 -7.81
N THR A 58 -0.18 -17.03 -7.02
CA THR A 58 0.09 -18.41 -7.46
C THR A 58 -0.83 -18.82 -8.61
N GLN A 59 -2.13 -18.49 -8.50
CA GLN A 59 -3.09 -18.78 -9.56
C GLN A 59 -2.80 -17.97 -10.83
N LEU A 60 -2.45 -16.69 -10.70
CA LEU A 60 -2.13 -15.83 -11.85
C LEU A 60 -0.82 -16.25 -12.52
N ARG A 61 0.21 -16.62 -11.76
CA ARG A 61 1.45 -17.22 -12.29
C ARG A 61 1.16 -18.45 -13.13
N ARG A 62 0.39 -19.40 -12.58
CA ARG A 62 0.01 -20.62 -13.31
C ARG A 62 -0.70 -20.29 -14.62
N ARG A 63 -1.65 -19.34 -14.60
CA ARG A 63 -2.36 -18.89 -15.80
C ARG A 63 -1.42 -18.21 -16.81
N SER A 64 -0.43 -17.46 -16.32
CA SER A 64 0.61 -16.83 -17.14
C SER A 64 1.46 -17.89 -17.85
N ASP A 65 1.91 -18.91 -17.14
CA ASP A 65 2.71 -20.02 -17.68
C ASP A 65 1.92 -20.81 -18.73
N GLU A 66 0.65 -21.10 -18.45
CA GLU A 66 -0.26 -21.76 -19.40
C GLU A 66 -0.44 -20.94 -20.68
N MET A 67 -0.56 -19.61 -20.57
CA MET A 67 -0.68 -18.72 -21.73
C MET A 67 0.63 -18.64 -22.53
N LEU A 68 1.78 -18.59 -21.86
CA LEU A 68 3.10 -18.60 -22.52
C LEU A 68 3.29 -19.91 -23.29
N ALA A 69 2.93 -21.05 -22.69
CA ALA A 69 2.99 -22.35 -23.35
C ALA A 69 2.07 -22.40 -24.59
N LEU A 70 0.88 -21.79 -24.53
CA LEU A 70 -0.02 -21.68 -25.68
C LEU A 70 0.59 -20.83 -26.80
N VAL A 71 1.21 -19.70 -26.47
CA VAL A 71 1.90 -18.84 -27.42
C VAL A 71 3.00 -19.61 -28.16
N VAL A 72 3.78 -20.43 -27.47
CA VAL A 72 4.82 -21.28 -28.08
C VAL A 72 4.21 -22.31 -29.05
N LYS A 73 3.08 -22.92 -28.68
CA LYS A 73 2.39 -23.88 -29.57
C LYS A 73 1.84 -23.20 -30.82
N GLN A 74 1.21 -22.03 -30.67
CA GLN A 74 0.70 -21.24 -31.80
C GLN A 74 1.83 -20.76 -32.72
N ASP A 75 3.00 -20.47 -32.15
CA ASP A 75 4.19 -20.13 -32.92
C ASP A 75 4.63 -21.28 -33.85
N GLN A 76 4.62 -22.51 -33.32
CA GLN A 76 4.93 -23.72 -34.09
C GLN A 76 3.84 -24.04 -35.13
N GLU A 77 2.57 -23.78 -34.80
CA GLU A 77 1.44 -23.96 -35.72
C GLU A 77 1.57 -23.05 -36.96
N VAL A 78 1.93 -21.78 -36.77
CA VAL A 78 2.20 -20.86 -37.90
C VAL A 78 3.31 -21.41 -38.80
N ASP A 79 4.41 -21.90 -38.21
CA ASP A 79 5.52 -22.47 -38.98
C ASP A 79 5.09 -23.73 -39.75
N GLN A 80 4.21 -24.56 -39.19
CA GLN A 80 3.65 -25.75 -39.87
C GLN A 80 2.74 -25.38 -41.04
N LEU A 81 1.87 -24.38 -40.87
CA LEU A 81 0.98 -23.89 -41.94
C LEU A 81 1.78 -23.34 -43.12
N LEU A 82 2.84 -22.56 -42.83
CA LEU A 82 3.75 -22.05 -43.85
C LEU A 82 4.46 -23.17 -44.63
N ARG A 83 5.01 -24.18 -43.93
CA ARG A 83 5.66 -25.34 -44.57
C ARG A 83 4.70 -26.15 -45.44
N SER A 84 3.41 -26.13 -45.13
CA SER A 84 2.36 -26.82 -45.89
C SER A 84 1.83 -26.00 -47.06
N GLY A 85 2.35 -24.78 -47.29
CA GLY A 85 1.89 -23.86 -48.34
C GLY A 85 0.54 -23.18 -48.07
N LEU A 86 -0.01 -23.33 -46.85
CA LEU A 86 -1.29 -22.77 -46.44
C LEU A 86 -1.13 -21.32 -45.98
N HIS A 87 -0.81 -20.42 -46.92
CA HIS A 87 -0.40 -19.04 -46.61
C HIS A 87 -1.51 -18.19 -45.96
N GLU A 88 -2.76 -18.32 -46.42
CA GLU A 88 -3.90 -17.56 -45.84
C GLU A 88 -4.20 -18.02 -44.40
N ASP A 89 -4.17 -19.33 -44.15
CA ASP A 89 -4.36 -19.89 -42.80
C ASP A 89 -3.21 -19.49 -41.88
N ALA A 90 -1.97 -19.50 -42.39
CA ALA A 90 -0.81 -19.04 -41.64
C ALA A 90 -0.91 -17.55 -41.26
N LEU A 91 -1.46 -16.71 -42.15
CA LEU A 91 -1.68 -15.30 -41.88
C LEU A 91 -2.73 -15.09 -40.78
N ALA A 92 -3.84 -15.82 -40.83
CA ALA A 92 -4.85 -15.79 -39.78
C ALA A 92 -4.32 -16.31 -38.44
N ALA A 93 -3.51 -17.39 -38.44
CA ALA A 93 -2.87 -17.93 -37.24
C ALA A 93 -1.85 -16.95 -36.65
N GLN A 94 -1.08 -16.25 -37.48
CA GLN A 94 -0.10 -15.25 -37.07
C GLN A 94 -0.76 -14.04 -36.38
N ASP A 95 -1.92 -13.58 -36.87
CA ASP A 95 -2.68 -12.50 -36.20
C ASP A 95 -3.15 -12.93 -34.79
N ARG A 96 -3.72 -14.14 -34.67
CA ARG A 96 -4.12 -14.70 -33.36
C ARG A 96 -2.92 -14.85 -32.42
N LEU A 97 -1.79 -15.34 -32.91
CA LEU A 97 -0.55 -15.46 -32.14
C LEU A 97 -0.10 -14.09 -31.61
N ASN A 98 -0.14 -13.05 -32.44
CA ASN A 98 0.26 -11.69 -32.03
C ASN A 98 -0.67 -11.15 -30.93
N GLN A 99 -1.98 -11.35 -31.06
CA GLN A 99 -2.95 -10.96 -30.02
C GLN A 99 -2.70 -11.71 -28.70
N ASN A 100 -2.43 -13.02 -28.77
CA ASN A 100 -2.15 -13.83 -27.58
C ASN A 100 -0.80 -13.50 -26.94
N ARG A 101 0.22 -13.15 -27.73
CA ARG A 101 1.50 -12.63 -27.22
C ARG A 101 1.30 -11.34 -26.43
N LEU A 102 0.52 -10.40 -26.96
CA LEU A 102 0.20 -9.15 -26.25
C LEU A 102 -0.60 -9.40 -24.97
N ALA A 103 -1.56 -10.34 -25.00
CA ALA A 103 -2.30 -10.74 -23.81
C ALA A 103 -1.39 -11.40 -22.76
N SER A 104 -0.49 -12.28 -23.19
CA SER A 104 0.49 -12.95 -22.33
C SER A 104 1.46 -11.96 -21.69
N ALA A 105 2.04 -11.04 -22.46
CA ALA A 105 2.94 -10.01 -21.95
C ALA A 105 2.28 -9.16 -20.86
N ARG A 106 1.02 -8.74 -21.09
CA ARG A 106 0.24 -8.00 -20.08
C ARG A 106 -0.05 -8.81 -18.82
N LEU A 107 -0.21 -10.13 -18.93
CA LEU A 107 -0.45 -11.00 -17.79
C LEU A 107 0.83 -11.20 -16.97
N VAL A 108 1.98 -11.40 -17.62
CA VAL A 108 3.30 -11.45 -16.97
C VAL A 108 3.55 -10.17 -16.19
N GLU A 109 3.35 -9.01 -16.83
CA GLU A 109 3.56 -7.71 -16.18
C GLU A 109 2.62 -7.51 -14.97
N GLN A 110 1.38 -8.00 -15.03
CA GLN A 110 0.46 -7.99 -13.89
C GLN A 110 0.97 -8.85 -12.74
N VAL A 111 1.47 -10.04 -13.03
CA VAL A 111 2.06 -10.95 -12.05
C VAL A 111 3.26 -10.31 -11.36
N GLU A 112 4.19 -9.75 -12.12
CA GLU A 112 5.38 -9.06 -11.59
C GLU A 112 5.01 -7.88 -10.68
N ARG A 113 4.04 -7.07 -11.09
CA ARG A 113 3.55 -5.96 -10.24
C ARG A 113 2.95 -6.44 -8.93
N LEU A 114 2.15 -7.51 -8.96
CA LEU A 114 1.54 -8.06 -7.76
C LEU A 114 2.58 -8.67 -6.82
N GLU A 115 3.61 -9.32 -7.37
CA GLU A 115 4.74 -9.82 -6.57
C GLU A 115 5.52 -8.70 -5.90
N ALA A 116 5.78 -7.61 -6.61
CA ALA A 116 6.45 -6.44 -6.04
C ALA A 116 5.60 -5.80 -4.92
N GLN A 117 4.27 -5.74 -5.09
CA GLN A 117 3.37 -5.26 -4.04
C GLN A 117 3.35 -6.22 -2.84
N TYR A 118 3.33 -7.52 -3.08
CA TYR A 118 3.39 -8.55 -2.04
C TYR A 118 4.67 -8.46 -1.21
N ALA A 119 5.83 -8.28 -1.87
CA ALA A 119 7.11 -8.09 -1.18
C ALA A 119 7.09 -6.85 -0.27
N ARG A 120 6.54 -5.73 -0.74
CA ARG A 120 6.36 -4.52 0.10
C ARG A 120 5.45 -4.76 1.30
N MET A 121 4.42 -5.58 1.15
CA MET A 121 3.53 -5.96 2.27
C MET A 121 4.24 -6.82 3.31
N ILE A 122 5.12 -7.74 2.89
CA ILE A 122 5.95 -8.53 3.81
C ILE A 122 6.87 -7.60 4.61
N GLU A 123 7.54 -6.66 3.94
CA GLU A 123 8.41 -5.69 4.60
C GLU A 123 7.64 -4.82 5.60
N ALA A 124 6.48 -4.28 5.20
CA ALA A 124 5.63 -3.50 6.09
C ALA A 124 5.14 -4.32 7.29
N LYS A 125 4.82 -5.61 7.10
CA LYS A 125 4.47 -6.51 8.20
C LYS A 125 5.66 -6.68 9.16
N ALA A 126 6.87 -6.90 8.65
CA ALA A 126 8.05 -7.07 9.50
C ALA A 126 8.34 -5.80 10.34
N GLN A 127 8.18 -4.62 9.73
CA GLN A 127 8.31 -3.34 10.45
C GLN A 127 7.23 -3.18 11.53
N LEU A 128 5.99 -3.55 11.22
CA LEU A 128 4.87 -3.54 12.17
C LEU A 128 5.13 -4.51 13.34
N ASP A 129 5.61 -5.73 13.04
CA ASP A 129 5.96 -6.74 14.05
C ASP A 129 7.05 -6.25 15.00
N ALA A 130 8.12 -5.67 14.46
CA ALA A 130 9.18 -5.08 15.27
C ALA A 130 8.65 -3.95 16.16
N ARG A 131 7.72 -3.13 15.65
CA ARG A 131 7.15 -2.00 16.39
C ARG A 131 6.25 -2.46 17.54
N VAL A 132 5.39 -3.45 17.31
CA VAL A 132 4.53 -4.01 18.37
C VAL A 132 5.36 -4.57 19.51
N VAL A 133 6.38 -5.37 19.20
CA VAL A 133 7.30 -5.93 20.22
C VAL A 133 8.02 -4.82 21.00
N ALA A 134 8.43 -3.74 20.35
CA ALA A 134 9.06 -2.62 21.02
C ALA A 134 8.09 -1.91 21.98
N LEU A 135 6.84 -1.69 21.56
CA LEU A 135 5.83 -1.04 22.38
C LEU A 135 5.41 -1.90 23.58
N GLU A 136 5.18 -3.20 23.38
CA GLU A 136 4.87 -4.15 24.46
C GLU A 136 5.97 -4.18 25.52
N LYS A 137 7.25 -4.14 25.11
CA LYS A 137 8.38 -4.08 26.06
C LYS A 137 8.42 -2.78 26.87
N SER A 138 7.99 -1.67 26.29
CA SER A 138 7.97 -0.36 26.96
C SER A 138 6.73 -0.12 27.82
N GLU A 139 5.68 -0.94 27.67
CA GLU A 139 4.41 -0.75 28.37
C GLU A 139 4.54 -0.63 29.90
N PRO A 140 5.30 -1.50 30.61
CA PRO A 140 5.43 -1.39 32.07
C PRO A 140 6.12 -0.09 32.52
N GLU A 141 7.06 0.41 31.72
CA GLU A 141 7.76 1.67 32.00
C GLU A 141 6.80 2.86 31.84
N VAL A 142 5.96 2.85 30.79
CA VAL A 142 4.94 3.87 30.56
C VAL A 142 3.89 3.87 31.68
N GLU A 143 3.43 2.70 32.11
CA GLU A 143 2.51 2.58 33.25
C GLU A 143 3.11 3.17 34.53
N GLY A 144 4.38 2.87 34.81
CA GLY A 144 5.10 3.44 35.95
C GLY A 144 5.23 4.95 35.89
N LEU A 145 5.58 5.50 34.72
CA LEU A 145 5.69 6.95 34.50
C LEU A 145 4.35 7.68 34.66
N VAL A 146 3.26 7.11 34.12
CA VAL A 146 1.91 7.67 34.27
C VAL A 146 1.45 7.59 35.74
N GLY A 147 1.72 6.47 36.43
CA GLY A 147 1.44 6.34 37.85
C GLY A 147 2.16 7.38 38.70
N LEU A 148 3.45 7.63 38.41
CA LEU A 148 4.24 8.67 39.08
C LEU A 148 3.71 10.08 38.77
N ALA A 149 3.35 10.36 37.52
CA ALA A 149 2.78 11.65 37.12
C ALA A 149 1.47 11.92 37.88
N ARG A 150 0.57 10.94 37.96
CA ARG A 150 -0.66 11.00 38.75
C ARG A 150 -0.40 11.23 40.23
N ALA A 151 0.58 10.57 40.82
CA ALA A 151 0.95 10.77 42.22
C ALA A 151 1.47 12.21 42.48
N LYS A 152 2.27 12.76 41.56
CA LYS A 152 2.77 14.14 41.64
C LYS A 152 1.65 15.17 41.51
N GLU A 153 0.70 14.96 40.59
CA GLU A 153 -0.48 15.83 40.45
C GLU A 153 -1.34 15.83 41.71
N LEU A 154 -1.61 14.65 42.29
CA LEU A 154 -2.36 14.55 43.55
C LEU A 154 -1.66 15.28 44.69
N THR A 155 -0.33 15.17 44.77
CA THR A 155 0.48 15.87 45.77
C THR A 155 0.45 17.38 45.56
N ALA A 156 0.58 17.85 44.31
CA ALA A 156 0.48 19.26 43.97
C ALA A 156 -0.92 19.83 44.25
N ALA A 157 -1.98 19.07 43.96
CA ALA A 157 -3.35 19.43 44.28
C ALA A 157 -3.60 19.48 45.79
N ALA A 158 -3.02 18.54 46.56
CA ALA A 158 -3.09 18.56 48.02
C ALA A 158 -2.36 19.79 48.60
N ILE A 159 -1.17 20.11 48.10
CA ILE A 159 -0.43 21.33 48.49
C ILE A 159 -1.23 22.58 48.13
N LYS A 160 -1.79 22.66 46.93
CA LYS A 160 -2.64 23.79 46.53
C LYS A 160 -3.89 23.90 47.39
N SER A 161 -4.53 22.78 47.76
CA SER A 161 -5.70 22.80 48.65
C SER A 161 -5.35 23.24 50.08
N LEU A 162 -4.12 22.95 50.54
CA LEU A 162 -3.59 23.46 51.81
C LEU A 162 -3.31 24.96 51.71
N ASP A 163 -2.75 25.42 50.58
CA ASP A 163 -2.50 26.85 50.29
C ASP A 163 -3.83 27.63 50.15
N ASP A 164 -4.85 27.04 49.51
CA ASP A 164 -6.21 27.57 49.40
C ASP A 164 -6.96 27.58 50.77
N LEU A 165 -6.56 26.72 51.72
CA LEU A 165 -7.04 26.74 53.11
C LEU A 165 -6.31 27.79 53.97
N GLU A 166 -5.07 28.15 53.62
CA GLU A 166 -4.28 29.21 54.27
C GLU A 166 -4.54 30.61 53.66
N GLY A 167 -5.02 30.69 52.41
CA GLY A 167 -5.17 31.93 51.66
C GLY A 167 -6.61 32.31 51.31
N SER A 168 -7.25 33.11 52.17
CA SER A 168 -8.39 33.92 51.76
C SER A 168 -7.90 35.16 50.99
N GLY A 169 -8.18 35.26 49.68
CA GLY A 169 -7.98 36.50 48.90
C GLY A 169 -7.98 36.40 47.37
N ASP A 170 -9.17 36.41 46.76
CA ASP A 170 -9.65 37.08 45.51
C ASP A 170 -8.88 37.03 44.14
N PRO A 171 -9.48 37.40 42.97
CA PRO A 171 -9.68 36.48 41.85
C PRO A 171 -9.29 37.10 40.48
N ASP A 172 -8.28 36.59 39.78
CA ASP A 172 -8.07 37.02 38.39
C ASP A 172 -7.17 36.05 37.64
N VAL A 173 -7.72 35.22 36.74
CA VAL A 173 -7.17 34.94 35.40
C VAL A 173 -8.28 34.31 34.53
N ALA A 174 -9.17 35.15 33.99
CA ALA A 174 -10.18 34.76 32.98
C ALA A 174 -9.82 35.23 31.54
N ARG A 175 -8.53 35.32 31.17
CA ARG A 175 -8.13 36.01 29.91
C ARG A 175 -7.05 35.42 29.01
N LEU A 176 -6.75 34.12 29.08
CA LEU A 176 -5.92 33.43 28.08
C LEU A 176 -6.58 32.06 27.86
N VAL A 177 -7.17 31.69 26.73
CA VAL A 177 -6.50 31.39 25.46
C VAL A 177 -7.58 31.32 24.35
N GLY A 178 -7.76 32.40 23.59
CA GLY A 178 -8.58 32.45 22.36
C GLY A 178 -7.76 32.41 21.07
N SER A 179 -6.42 32.37 21.14
CA SER A 179 -5.53 32.65 20.01
C SER A 179 -4.81 31.43 19.42
N VAL A 180 -5.22 30.21 19.75
CA VAL A 180 -4.64 28.97 19.17
C VAL A 180 -5.53 28.35 18.08
N ARG A 181 -6.81 28.75 17.98
CA ARG A 181 -7.76 28.24 16.98
C ARG A 181 -7.73 28.92 15.60
N SER A 182 -6.93 29.98 15.39
CA SER A 182 -6.93 30.73 14.11
C SER A 182 -5.68 30.53 13.25
N ARG A 183 -4.81 29.56 13.55
CA ARG A 183 -3.59 29.28 12.75
C ARG A 183 -3.54 27.87 12.16
N LEU A 184 -4.66 27.14 12.15
CA LEU A 184 -4.78 25.83 11.52
C LEU A 184 -5.90 25.75 10.47
N ALA A 185 -6.38 26.91 9.97
CA ALA A 185 -7.39 26.99 8.91
C ALA A 185 -6.82 27.51 7.58
N GLU A 186 -5.50 27.70 7.49
CA GLU A 186 -4.84 28.34 6.34
C GLU A 186 -3.90 27.41 5.57
N ALA A 187 -3.81 26.13 5.96
CA ALA A 187 -2.99 25.11 5.28
C ALA A 187 -3.79 24.04 4.52
N GLU A 188 -5.12 24.00 4.68
CA GLU A 188 -6.00 23.05 3.98
C GLU A 188 -6.52 23.57 2.62
N ALA A 189 -6.24 24.83 2.28
CA ALA A 189 -6.71 25.46 1.04
C ALA A 189 -5.79 25.29 -0.19
N GLN A 190 -4.67 24.55 -0.09
CA GLN A 190 -3.69 24.44 -1.19
C GLN A 190 -3.55 23.05 -1.84
N ILE A 191 -4.27 22.01 -1.39
CA ILE A 191 -4.08 20.64 -1.92
C ILE A 191 -5.23 20.15 -2.81
N HIS A 192 -6.35 20.88 -2.90
CA HIS A 192 -7.52 20.47 -3.70
C HIS A 192 -7.53 20.93 -5.17
N ALA A 193 -6.41 21.46 -5.71
CA ALA A 193 -6.37 22.06 -7.05
C ALA A 193 -5.62 21.26 -8.14
N LEU A 194 -5.22 20.00 -7.89
CA LEU A 194 -4.47 19.19 -8.87
C LEU A 194 -5.09 17.82 -9.16
N GLU A 195 -6.41 17.70 -9.08
CA GLU A 195 -7.15 16.55 -9.60
C GLU A 195 -8.17 17.01 -10.64
N GLN A 196 -7.73 17.18 -11.89
CA GLN A 196 -8.62 17.07 -13.06
C GLN A 196 -7.88 17.17 -14.41
N ARG A 197 -8.20 16.19 -15.27
CA ARG A 197 -8.07 16.12 -16.76
C ARG A 197 -6.71 15.64 -17.31
N GLY A 198 -6.66 14.85 -18.38
CA GLY A 198 -7.71 14.52 -19.34
C GLY A 198 -7.32 13.39 -20.32
N LEU A 199 -8.34 12.89 -21.00
CA LEU A 199 -8.33 11.81 -21.97
C LEU A 199 -8.02 12.30 -23.41
N ALA A 200 -7.59 11.32 -24.21
CA ALA A 200 -7.89 11.10 -25.64
C ALA A 200 -6.91 11.61 -26.72
N ARG A 201 -6.55 10.67 -27.61
CA ARG A 201 -6.44 10.73 -29.10
C ARG A 201 -5.74 9.42 -29.53
N GLY A 202 -6.28 8.49 -30.31
CA GLY A 202 -7.34 8.55 -31.30
C GLY A 202 -6.78 8.32 -32.70
N GLU A 203 -6.22 7.14 -32.99
CA GLU A 203 -5.81 6.72 -34.34
C GLU A 203 -6.06 5.21 -34.55
N THR A 204 -6.51 4.83 -35.75
CA THR A 204 -7.16 3.53 -36.04
C THR A 204 -6.16 2.38 -36.30
N PRO A 205 -6.23 1.23 -35.56
CA PRO A 205 -5.21 0.16 -35.59
C PRO A 205 -5.18 -0.80 -36.79
N GLU A 206 -6.16 -0.81 -37.69
CA GLU A 206 -6.41 -1.98 -38.56
C GLU A 206 -5.55 -2.04 -39.85
N VAL A 207 -5.21 -0.90 -40.45
CA VAL A 207 -4.39 -0.85 -41.69
C VAL A 207 -2.89 -1.07 -41.40
N LEU A 208 -2.42 -0.66 -40.21
CA LEU A 208 -1.05 -0.88 -39.75
C LEU A 208 -0.78 -2.35 -39.41
N LYS A 209 -1.76 -3.02 -38.75
CA LYS A 209 -1.68 -4.45 -38.42
C LYS A 209 -1.41 -5.32 -39.64
N ARG A 210 -2.08 -5.07 -40.78
CA ARG A 210 -1.95 -5.93 -41.97
C ARG A 210 -0.56 -5.89 -42.63
N LYS A 211 0.00 -4.69 -42.83
CA LYS A 211 1.35 -4.53 -43.39
C LYS A 211 2.44 -5.06 -42.45
N GLU A 212 2.25 -4.89 -41.15
CA GLU A 212 3.19 -5.41 -40.16
C GLU A 212 3.17 -6.93 -40.09
N LEU A 213 1.98 -7.55 -40.17
CA LEU A 213 1.80 -9.01 -40.27
C LEU A 213 2.50 -9.60 -41.50
N GLU A 214 2.35 -8.98 -42.67
CA GLU A 214 3.00 -9.41 -43.92
C GLU A 214 4.54 -9.33 -43.79
N SER A 215 5.08 -8.25 -43.19
CA SER A 215 6.53 -8.12 -42.96
C SER A 215 7.11 -9.17 -42.00
N GLN A 216 6.34 -9.53 -40.97
CA GLN A 216 6.73 -10.56 -40.00
C GLN A 216 6.75 -11.95 -40.64
N LEU A 217 5.80 -12.24 -41.54
CA LEU A 217 5.76 -13.49 -42.29
C LEU A 217 6.95 -13.61 -43.25
N GLU A 218 7.32 -12.55 -43.95
CA GLU A 218 8.49 -12.56 -44.83
C GLU A 218 9.81 -12.78 -44.06
N ALA A 219 9.98 -12.14 -42.90
CA ALA A 219 11.14 -12.39 -42.03
C ALA A 219 11.20 -13.85 -41.52
N ARG A 220 10.02 -14.45 -41.25
CA ARG A 220 9.89 -15.86 -40.86
C ARG A 220 10.24 -16.82 -42.00
N LYS A 221 9.71 -16.58 -43.20
CA LYS A 221 9.99 -17.37 -44.40
C LYS A 221 11.50 -17.38 -44.70
N ALA A 222 12.13 -16.21 -44.67
CA ALA A 222 13.58 -16.08 -44.82
C ALA A 222 14.37 -16.89 -43.78
N ARG A 223 13.93 -16.91 -42.51
CA ARG A 223 14.54 -17.74 -41.45
C ARG A 223 14.37 -19.25 -41.70
N LEU A 224 13.26 -19.65 -42.32
CA LEU A 224 12.91 -21.04 -42.62
C LEU A 224 13.46 -21.53 -43.96
N GLY A 225 14.03 -20.65 -44.79
CA GLY A 225 14.54 -20.98 -46.13
C GLY A 225 13.45 -21.19 -47.18
N LEU A 226 12.28 -20.57 -46.98
CA LEU A 226 11.13 -20.53 -47.89
C LEU A 226 11.04 -19.15 -48.56
#